data_AF-A0A5C7X6R4-F1
#
_entry.id   AF-A0A5C7X6R4-F1
#
_cell.length_a   1.000
_cell.length_b   1.000
_cell.length_c   1.000
_cell.angle_alpha   90.00
_cell.angle_beta   90.00
_cell.angle_gamma   90.00
#
_symmetry.space_group_name_H-M   'P 1'
#
loop_
_entity.id
_entity.type
_entity.pdbx_description
1 polymer ?
#
loop_
_entity_poly.entity_id
_entity_poly.type
_entity_poly.pdbx_seq_one_letter_code
_entity_poly.pdbx_strand_id
1 'polypeptide(L)'
;MRILRVMHETGESLPILVDEDGLPIPSPNEFVFFRRHKSYNTITRNLRELAVFYKWLSDRDIDLEERITSGKLLTEAETSTSLVGFLRKNLEVGHKPVSPKVFNLRLITVRLYLLWKIDVQMSSLIFSDPRYSFISSARYRLISRFERLFINSPTNTGDIVSKSLTQDQAQFLLNCLNPRNTESFGFFEPVKYRNFTAIYLMLACGIRPGELLSLRLEDLKLNGIPSLTIMRRDPDPNDSRNPKPSIKRNGRILRLSNISHLRVIDSYCTVYREKLVDRSIASSDYLILNDEGGPLSHGSLTQLFIRLRNVYPHALPKILSPKALRHTYSIELERELEASGMEYERRQQALAYARGDSSLESQRVYTDEEIHRQVREASANYQKKLLGE
;
A
#
# COMPACT_ATOMS: atom_id res chain seq x y z
N MET A 1 13.75 22.09 1.20
CA MET A 1 12.66 21.47 2.02
C MET A 1 12.82 19.96 2.10
N ARG A 2 12.70 19.37 3.30
CA ARG A 2 12.77 17.92 3.54
C ARG A 2 11.74 17.49 4.58
N ILE A 3 11.44 16.19 4.66
CA ILE A 3 10.51 15.66 5.67
C ILE A 3 11.31 14.89 6.72
N LEU A 4 11.18 15.31 7.97
CA LEU A 4 11.77 14.65 9.12
C LEU A 4 10.71 13.82 9.84
N ARG A 5 11.12 12.68 10.40
CA ARG A 5 10.27 11.87 11.27
C ARG A 5 10.57 12.25 12.71
N VAL A 6 9.57 12.74 13.43
CA VAL A 6 9.63 12.96 14.87
C VAL A 6 8.94 11.79 15.55
N MET A 7 9.60 11.17 16.52
CA MET A 7 9.00 10.13 17.36
C MET A 7 8.60 10.74 18.69
N HIS A 8 7.35 10.51 19.09
CA HIS A 8 6.84 10.87 20.40
C HIS A 8 7.17 9.76 21.42
N GLU A 9 7.24 10.11 22.70
CA GLU A 9 7.53 9.15 23.79
C GLU A 9 6.52 8.01 23.87
N THR A 10 5.28 8.25 23.41
CA THR A 10 4.22 7.22 23.29
C THR A 10 4.46 6.20 22.17
N GLY A 11 5.54 6.35 21.39
CA GLY A 11 5.84 5.52 20.22
C GLY A 11 5.14 5.96 18.94
N GLU A 12 4.31 7.01 18.99
CA GLU A 12 3.71 7.64 17.80
C GLU A 12 4.81 8.31 16.96
N SER A 13 4.63 8.32 15.64
CA SER A 13 5.53 9.03 14.73
C SER A 13 4.77 10.05 13.91
N LEU A 14 5.32 11.24 13.80
CA LEU A 14 4.75 12.35 13.05
C LEU A 14 5.76 12.86 12.03
N PRO A 15 5.39 12.96 10.74
CA PRO A 15 6.26 13.55 9.75
C PRO A 15 6.11 15.09 9.82
N ILE A 16 7.24 15.80 9.79
CA ILE A 16 7.31 17.26 9.83
C ILE A 16 8.03 17.75 8.58
N LEU A 17 7.43 18.71 7.87
CA LEU A 17 8.07 19.39 6.75
C LEU A 17 8.94 20.53 7.28
N VAL A 18 10.21 20.50 6.93
CA VAL A 18 11.19 21.53 7.29
C VAL A 18 11.75 22.20 6.03
N ASP A 19 12.22 23.43 6.19
CA ASP A 19 12.89 24.21 5.14
C ASP A 19 14.33 23.74 4.89
N GLU A 20 15.18 24.62 4.32
CA GLU A 20 16.59 24.32 4.02
C GLU A 20 17.47 24.40 5.27
N ASP A 21 17.13 25.30 6.21
CA ASP A 21 17.81 25.47 7.50
C ASP A 21 17.39 24.39 8.52
N GLY A 22 16.35 23.62 8.20
CA GLY A 22 15.84 22.56 9.05
C GLY A 22 14.77 23.04 10.04
N LEU A 23 14.26 24.25 9.88
CA LEU A 23 13.17 24.78 10.69
C LEU A 23 11.81 24.28 10.16
N PRO A 24 10.85 23.95 11.06
CA PRO A 24 9.51 23.55 10.66
C PRO A 24 8.77 24.64 9.88
N ILE A 25 8.21 24.30 8.73
CA ILE A 25 7.32 25.20 8.00
C ILE A 25 5.94 25.17 8.68
N PRO A 26 5.45 26.27 9.30
CA PRO A 26 4.30 26.19 10.22
C PRO A 26 3.02 25.67 9.54
N SER A 27 2.57 26.34 8.48
CA SER A 27 1.26 26.09 7.86
C SER A 27 1.06 24.66 7.31
N PRO A 28 2.02 24.04 6.57
CA PRO A 28 1.90 22.64 6.16
C PRO A 28 1.88 21.67 7.33
N ASN A 29 2.61 21.97 8.41
CA ASN A 29 2.68 21.15 9.61
C ASN A 29 1.36 21.20 10.41
N GLU A 30 0.76 22.38 10.55
CA GLU A 30 -0.58 22.54 11.13
C GLU A 30 -1.65 21.77 10.36
N PHE A 31 -1.63 21.83 9.03
CA PHE A 31 -2.55 21.08 8.18
C PHE A 31 -2.46 19.57 8.41
N VAL A 32 -1.25 19.03 8.58
CA VAL A 32 -1.11 17.60 8.88
C VAL A 32 -1.47 17.25 10.31
N PHE A 33 -1.28 18.17 11.26
CA PHE A 33 -1.74 18.00 12.63
C PHE A 33 -3.27 17.89 12.72
N PHE A 34 -4.01 18.65 11.93
CA PHE A 34 -5.47 18.51 11.77
C PHE A 34 -5.86 17.12 11.21
N ARG A 35 -4.94 16.46 10.50
CA ARG A 35 -5.16 15.16 9.85
C ARG A 35 -4.46 14.00 10.57
N ARG A 36 -4.12 14.16 11.86
CA ARG A 36 -3.48 13.13 12.70
C ARG A 36 -4.20 11.79 12.73
N HIS A 37 -5.52 11.78 12.54
CA HIS A 37 -6.31 10.55 12.40
C HIS A 37 -6.00 9.73 11.12
N LYS A 38 -5.20 10.24 10.17
CA LYS A 38 -4.76 9.52 8.97
C LYS A 38 -3.45 8.76 9.25
N SER A 39 -3.22 7.67 8.51
CA SER A 39 -1.98 6.91 8.65
C SER A 39 -0.73 7.75 8.34
N TYR A 40 0.37 7.51 9.07
CA TYR A 40 1.67 8.17 8.88
C TYR A 40 2.09 8.31 7.42
N ASN A 41 1.93 7.23 6.63
CA ASN A 41 2.28 7.21 5.22
C ASN A 41 1.43 8.17 4.37
N THR A 42 0.14 8.30 4.70
CA THR A 42 -0.75 9.26 4.03
C THR A 42 -0.32 10.68 4.36
N ILE A 43 -0.01 10.95 5.62
CA ILE A 43 0.45 12.27 6.07
C ILE A 43 1.79 12.63 5.41
N THR A 44 2.75 11.71 5.43
CA THR A 44 4.05 11.87 4.77
C THR A 44 3.88 12.15 3.28
N ARG A 45 3.00 11.42 2.59
CA ARG A 45 2.69 11.68 1.17
C ARG A 45 2.12 13.09 0.98
N ASN A 46 1.16 13.51 1.81
CA ASN A 46 0.59 14.84 1.72
C ASN A 46 1.69 15.92 1.89
N LEU A 47 2.61 15.77 2.83
CA LEU A 47 3.75 16.70 2.97
C LEU A 47 4.67 16.71 1.76
N ARG A 48 4.92 15.57 1.11
CA ARG A 48 5.70 15.53 -0.14
C ARG A 48 4.99 16.29 -1.25
N GLU A 49 3.67 16.13 -1.34
CA GLU A 49 2.83 16.83 -2.33
C GLU A 49 2.79 18.34 -2.04
N LEU A 50 2.75 18.74 -0.76
CA LEU A 50 2.83 20.14 -0.35
C LEU A 50 4.23 20.73 -0.55
N ALA A 51 5.30 19.97 -0.37
CA ALA A 51 6.66 20.43 -0.68
C ALA A 51 6.81 20.84 -2.16
N VAL A 52 6.18 20.08 -3.08
CA VAL A 52 6.12 20.44 -4.51
C VAL A 52 5.35 21.75 -4.70
N PHE A 53 4.22 21.92 -4.00
CA PHE A 53 3.42 23.15 -4.08
C PHE A 53 4.15 24.37 -3.50
N TYR A 54 4.83 24.22 -2.37
CA TYR A 54 5.62 25.29 -1.77
C TYR A 54 6.82 25.69 -2.63
N LYS A 55 7.46 24.72 -3.29
CA LYS A 55 8.47 25.03 -4.29
C LYS A 55 7.89 25.87 -5.44
N TRP A 56 6.70 25.53 -5.93
CA TRP A 56 6.03 26.32 -6.95
C TRP A 56 5.72 27.75 -6.49
N LEU A 57 5.25 27.93 -5.24
CA LEU A 57 5.03 29.27 -4.67
C LEU A 57 6.32 30.08 -4.64
N SER A 58 7.41 29.48 -4.18
CA SER A 58 8.73 30.11 -4.12
C SER A 58 9.27 30.46 -5.52
N ASP A 59 9.16 29.55 -6.48
CA ASP A 59 9.63 29.75 -7.87
C ASP A 59 8.84 30.88 -8.57
N ARG A 60 7.66 31.26 -8.06
CA ARG A 60 6.78 32.29 -8.61
C ARG A 60 6.64 33.53 -7.74
N ASP A 61 7.38 33.60 -6.63
CA ASP A 61 7.32 34.70 -5.67
C ASP A 61 5.89 35.00 -5.20
N ILE A 62 5.14 33.94 -4.88
CA ILE A 62 3.74 34.05 -4.42
C ILE A 62 3.70 33.93 -2.90
N ASP A 63 3.39 35.04 -2.22
CA ASP A 63 3.02 35.02 -0.81
C ASP A 63 1.58 34.52 -0.65
N LEU A 64 1.44 33.28 -0.16
CA LEU A 64 0.14 32.66 0.01
C LEU A 64 -0.68 33.29 1.16
N GLU A 65 -0.04 33.76 2.24
CA GLU A 65 -0.74 34.33 3.39
C GLU A 65 -1.32 35.70 3.03
N GLU A 66 -0.54 36.54 2.33
CA GLU A 66 -1.00 37.83 1.83
C GLU A 66 -2.21 37.66 0.88
N ARG A 67 -2.13 36.69 -0.02
CA ARG A 67 -3.18 36.39 -1.02
C ARG A 67 -4.47 35.89 -0.37
N ILE A 68 -4.38 35.07 0.67
CA ILE A 68 -5.55 34.60 1.42
C ILE A 68 -6.15 35.74 2.25
N THR A 69 -5.32 36.53 2.94
CA THR A 69 -5.77 37.64 3.80
C THR A 69 -6.43 38.76 3.00
N SER A 70 -5.89 39.10 1.84
CA SER A 70 -6.45 40.08 0.90
C SER A 70 -7.63 39.55 0.10
N GLY A 71 -7.89 38.24 0.12
CA GLY A 71 -8.88 37.53 -0.69
C GLY A 71 -8.56 37.48 -2.19
N LYS A 72 -7.42 38.04 -2.63
CA LYS A 72 -6.90 37.92 -4.00
C LYS A 72 -6.25 36.55 -4.18
N LEU A 73 -7.05 35.48 -4.09
CA LEU A 73 -6.56 34.11 -4.27
C LEU A 73 -5.91 33.88 -5.64
N LEU A 74 -5.35 32.69 -5.84
CA LEU A 74 -4.74 32.29 -7.11
C LEU A 74 -5.68 32.56 -8.30
N THR A 75 -5.13 33.19 -9.33
CA THR A 75 -5.78 33.50 -10.62
C THR A 75 -5.97 32.23 -11.45
N GLU A 76 -6.78 32.32 -12.50
CA GLU A 76 -7.00 31.19 -13.40
C GLU A 76 -5.72 30.77 -14.15
N ALA A 77 -4.90 31.74 -14.59
CA ALA A 77 -3.62 31.44 -15.21
C ALA A 77 -2.65 30.75 -14.22
N GLU A 78 -2.56 31.24 -12.98
CA GLU A 78 -1.74 30.60 -11.94
C GLU A 78 -2.21 29.17 -11.67
N THR A 79 -3.52 28.90 -11.60
CA THR A 79 -4.03 27.56 -11.34
C THR A 79 -3.95 26.62 -12.55
N SER A 80 -4.48 27.02 -13.70
CA SER A 80 -4.79 26.12 -14.82
C SER A 80 -3.59 25.81 -15.69
N THR A 81 -2.62 26.73 -15.80
CA THR A 81 -1.42 26.52 -16.61
C THR A 81 -0.20 26.33 -15.72
N SER A 82 0.09 27.31 -14.85
CA SER A 82 1.33 27.32 -14.09
C SER A 82 1.40 26.19 -13.05
N LEU A 83 0.46 26.15 -12.10
CA LEU A 83 0.44 25.16 -11.03
C LEU A 83 0.27 23.76 -11.60
N VAL A 84 -0.66 23.54 -12.53
CA VAL A 84 -0.85 22.23 -13.18
C VAL A 84 0.42 21.76 -13.87
N GLY A 85 1.07 22.63 -14.64
CA GLY A 85 2.34 22.33 -15.30
C GLY A 85 3.42 21.94 -14.29
N PHE A 86 3.49 22.63 -13.15
CA PHE A 86 4.46 22.32 -12.10
C PHE A 86 4.18 21.02 -11.36
N LEU A 87 2.92 20.77 -10.97
CA LEU A 87 2.50 19.56 -10.28
C LEU A 87 2.69 18.31 -11.15
N ARG A 88 2.71 18.45 -12.48
CA ARG A 88 3.04 17.36 -13.41
C ARG A 88 4.52 17.01 -13.45
N LYS A 89 5.44 17.88 -13.01
CA LYS A 89 6.89 17.61 -13.08
C LYS A 89 7.35 16.62 -12.01
N ASN A 90 8.16 15.65 -12.40
CA ASN A 90 8.93 14.85 -11.46
C ASN A 90 10.23 15.59 -11.09
N LEU A 91 10.25 16.18 -9.90
CA LEU A 91 11.40 16.97 -9.43
C LEU A 91 12.63 16.11 -9.10
N GLU A 92 12.47 14.80 -8.92
CA GLU A 92 13.57 13.88 -8.60
C GLU A 92 14.23 13.27 -9.85
N VAL A 93 13.48 13.18 -10.97
CA VAL A 93 13.92 12.47 -12.19
C VAL A 93 13.77 13.37 -13.41
N GLY A 94 14.56 14.45 -13.44
CA GLY A 94 14.76 15.27 -14.65
C GLY A 94 13.49 15.89 -15.23
N HIS A 95 12.53 16.29 -14.39
CA HIS A 95 11.28 16.95 -14.77
C HIS A 95 10.34 16.16 -15.71
N LYS A 96 10.52 14.84 -15.85
CA LYS A 96 9.58 13.99 -16.60
C LYS A 96 8.16 14.07 -16.02
N PRO A 97 7.10 13.94 -16.85
CA PRO A 97 5.74 14.00 -16.36
C PRO A 97 5.44 12.83 -15.41
N VAL A 98 4.83 13.12 -14.26
CA VAL A 98 4.32 12.09 -13.33
C VAL A 98 3.06 11.43 -13.90
N SER A 99 2.71 10.25 -13.40
CA SER A 99 1.48 9.58 -13.82
C SER A 99 0.24 10.40 -13.46
N PRO A 100 -0.88 10.29 -14.22
CA PRO A 100 -2.13 10.99 -13.92
C PRO A 100 -2.61 10.78 -12.49
N LYS A 101 -2.41 9.58 -11.93
CA LYS A 101 -2.73 9.25 -10.54
C LYS A 101 -1.91 10.08 -9.54
N VAL A 102 -0.60 10.20 -9.76
CA VAL A 102 0.28 10.99 -8.87
C VAL A 102 -0.06 12.47 -8.98
N PHE A 103 -0.29 12.96 -10.20
CA PHE A 103 -0.74 14.33 -10.44
C PHE A 103 -2.07 14.63 -9.73
N ASN A 104 -3.08 13.79 -9.89
CA ASN A 104 -4.39 13.97 -9.26
C ASN A 104 -4.28 13.93 -7.73
N LEU A 105 -3.41 13.10 -7.15
CA LEU A 105 -3.15 13.10 -5.70
C LEU A 105 -2.51 14.41 -5.22
N ARG A 106 -1.50 14.92 -5.95
CA ARG A 106 -0.92 16.25 -5.68
C ARG A 106 -1.99 17.34 -5.71
N LEU A 107 -2.81 17.35 -6.76
CA LEU A 107 -3.89 18.32 -6.94
C LEU A 107 -4.92 18.24 -5.80
N ILE A 108 -5.32 17.04 -5.38
CA ILE A 108 -6.22 16.82 -4.24
C ILE A 108 -5.63 17.40 -2.96
N THR A 109 -4.36 17.10 -2.66
CA THR A 109 -3.72 17.57 -1.44
C THR A 109 -3.59 19.09 -1.43
N VAL A 110 -3.17 19.70 -2.55
CA VAL A 110 -3.10 21.16 -2.67
C VAL A 110 -4.48 21.79 -2.50
N ARG A 111 -5.52 21.24 -3.15
CA ARG A 111 -6.90 21.72 -2.99
C ARG A 111 -7.34 21.69 -1.52
N LEU A 112 -7.16 20.55 -0.85
CA LEU A 112 -7.55 20.38 0.55
C LEU A 112 -6.78 21.31 1.48
N TYR A 113 -5.49 21.53 1.20
CA TYR A 113 -4.66 22.44 1.96
C TYR A 113 -5.12 23.88 1.82
N LEU A 114 -5.33 24.36 0.59
CA LEU A 114 -5.84 25.70 0.31
C LEU A 114 -7.20 25.94 0.98
N LEU A 115 -8.10 24.95 0.91
CA LEU A 115 -9.40 25.06 1.56
C LEU A 115 -9.29 25.17 3.07
N TRP A 116 -8.52 24.28 3.71
CA TRP A 116 -8.27 24.36 5.15
C TRP A 116 -7.72 25.74 5.54
N LYS A 117 -6.78 26.26 4.75
CA LYS A 117 -6.12 27.54 5.04
C LYS A 117 -7.06 28.74 4.91
N ILE A 118 -7.90 28.73 3.87
CA ILE A 118 -8.97 29.72 3.70
C ILE A 118 -10.00 29.61 4.82
N ASP A 119 -10.38 28.41 5.24
CA ASP A 119 -11.36 28.18 6.30
C ASP A 119 -10.83 28.68 7.66
N VAL A 120 -9.53 28.49 7.94
CA VAL A 120 -8.86 29.07 9.12
C VAL A 120 -8.95 30.61 9.08
N GLN A 121 -8.64 31.23 7.94
CA GLN A 121 -8.73 32.68 7.81
C GLN A 121 -10.17 33.18 7.98
N MET A 122 -11.14 32.53 7.35
CA MET A 122 -12.55 32.90 7.48
C MET A 122 -13.04 32.79 8.92
N SER A 123 -12.56 31.80 9.67
CA SER A 123 -12.91 31.60 11.08
C SER A 123 -12.34 32.67 12.01
N SER A 124 -11.29 33.38 11.58
CA SER A 124 -10.72 34.52 12.30
C SER A 124 -11.49 35.84 12.09
N LEU A 125 -12.40 35.86 11.12
CA LEU A 125 -13.20 37.04 10.77
C LEU A 125 -14.59 36.97 11.43
N ILE A 126 -15.14 38.13 11.77
CA ILE A 126 -16.53 38.25 12.19
C ILE A 126 -17.42 38.06 10.95
N PHE A 127 -18.55 37.37 11.07
CA PHE A 127 -19.43 37.07 9.94
C PHE A 127 -19.94 38.33 9.20
N SER A 128 -20.13 39.44 9.91
CA SER A 128 -20.55 40.73 9.35
C SER A 128 -19.43 41.47 8.61
N ASP A 129 -18.19 40.97 8.66
CA ASP A 129 -17.07 41.57 7.95
C ASP A 129 -17.26 41.39 6.44
N PRO A 130 -17.26 42.47 5.64
CA PRO A 130 -17.36 42.37 4.17
C PRO A 130 -16.30 41.43 3.56
N ARG A 131 -15.11 41.33 4.17
CA ARG A 131 -14.04 40.42 3.76
C ARG A 131 -14.46 38.96 3.79
N TYR A 132 -15.32 38.58 4.73
CA TYR A 132 -15.85 37.20 4.82
C TYR A 132 -16.57 36.81 3.53
N SER A 133 -17.48 37.67 3.04
CA SER A 133 -18.24 37.39 1.81
C SER A 133 -17.35 37.33 0.55
N PHE A 134 -16.33 38.20 0.48
CA PHE A 134 -15.36 38.22 -0.61
C PHE A 134 -14.51 36.95 -0.63
N ILE A 135 -13.94 36.57 0.52
CA ILE A 135 -13.12 35.35 0.66
C ILE A 135 -13.97 34.11 0.40
N SER A 136 -15.21 34.05 0.90
CA SER A 136 -16.15 32.96 0.63
C SER A 136 -16.44 32.80 -0.87
N SER A 137 -16.66 33.91 -1.58
CA SER A 137 -16.86 33.90 -3.04
C SER A 137 -15.60 33.45 -3.79
N ALA A 138 -14.43 33.91 -3.36
CA ALA A 138 -13.15 33.50 -3.93
C ALA A 138 -12.87 31.99 -3.71
N ARG A 139 -13.21 31.48 -2.52
CA ARG A 139 -13.16 30.06 -2.15
C ARG A 139 -14.01 29.21 -3.10
N TYR A 140 -15.27 29.59 -3.34
CA TYR A 140 -16.15 28.87 -4.26
C TYR A 140 -15.57 28.81 -5.68
N ARG A 141 -15.07 29.94 -6.20
CA ARG A 141 -14.40 30.00 -7.51
C ARG A 141 -13.13 29.15 -7.56
N LEU A 142 -12.38 29.03 -6.47
CA LEU A 142 -11.20 28.19 -6.41
C LEU A 142 -11.58 26.69 -6.47
N ILE A 143 -12.60 26.27 -5.72
CA ILE A 143 -13.08 24.88 -5.71
C ILE A 143 -13.51 24.45 -7.11
N SER A 144 -14.40 25.22 -7.73
CA SER A 144 -14.94 24.90 -9.05
C SER A 144 -13.85 24.87 -10.12
N ARG A 145 -12.80 25.70 -10.00
CA ARG A 145 -11.62 25.62 -10.86
C ARG A 145 -10.89 24.30 -10.68
N PHE A 146 -10.54 23.92 -9.45
CA PHE A 146 -9.79 22.68 -9.19
C PHE A 146 -10.52 21.42 -9.66
N GLU A 147 -11.85 21.37 -9.59
CA GLU A 147 -12.66 20.24 -10.10
C GLU A 147 -12.45 19.99 -11.59
N ARG A 148 -12.16 21.04 -12.38
CA ARG A 148 -11.92 20.95 -13.82
C ARG A 148 -10.48 20.61 -14.20
N LEU A 149 -9.55 20.61 -13.24
CA LEU A 149 -8.12 20.36 -13.49
C LEU A 149 -7.73 18.89 -13.40
N PHE A 150 -8.63 18.02 -12.93
CA PHE A 150 -8.38 16.59 -12.85
C PHE A 150 -8.20 16.00 -14.24
N ILE A 151 -7.18 15.17 -14.39
CA ILE A 151 -6.94 14.45 -15.63
C ILE A 151 -7.54 13.08 -15.49
N ASN A 152 -8.17 12.60 -16.55
CA ASN A 152 -8.52 11.19 -16.68
C ASN A 152 -7.25 10.36 -16.47
N SER A 153 -7.23 9.62 -15.37
CA SER A 153 -6.29 8.54 -15.24
C SER A 153 -6.88 7.43 -16.09
N PRO A 154 -6.24 7.00 -17.20
CA PRO A 154 -6.67 5.77 -17.83
C PRO A 154 -6.76 4.73 -16.72
N THR A 155 -7.92 4.04 -16.64
CA THR A 155 -8.00 2.84 -15.82
C THR A 155 -6.79 2.02 -16.22
N ASN A 156 -5.98 1.58 -15.26
CA ASN A 156 -4.85 0.72 -15.59
C ASN A 156 -5.46 -0.58 -16.14
N THR A 157 -5.75 -0.63 -17.43
CA THR A 157 -5.98 -1.79 -18.29
C THR A 157 -4.68 -2.59 -18.43
N GLY A 158 -3.93 -2.71 -17.34
CA GLY A 158 -3.05 -3.84 -17.17
C GLY A 158 -3.87 -4.88 -16.44
N ASP A 159 -4.30 -5.91 -17.16
CA ASP A 159 -5.05 -7.07 -16.65
C ASP A 159 -4.48 -7.50 -15.30
N ILE A 160 -5.31 -7.79 -14.29
CA ILE A 160 -4.77 -8.34 -13.02
C ILE A 160 -3.97 -9.60 -13.30
N VAL A 161 -4.34 -10.36 -14.34
CA VAL A 161 -3.59 -11.50 -14.85
C VAL A 161 -2.12 -11.15 -15.12
N SER A 162 -1.84 -9.95 -15.66
CA SER A 162 -0.45 -9.48 -15.87
C SER A 162 0.31 -9.17 -14.58
N LYS A 163 -0.39 -9.12 -13.43
CA LYS A 163 0.13 -8.80 -12.10
C LYS A 163 0.09 -9.99 -11.14
N SER A 164 -0.49 -11.12 -11.51
CA SER A 164 -0.49 -12.38 -10.77
C SER A 164 0.56 -13.34 -11.32
N LEU A 165 0.88 -14.38 -10.56
CA LEU A 165 1.67 -15.50 -11.04
C LEU A 165 0.77 -16.47 -11.80
N THR A 166 1.33 -17.20 -12.77
CA THR A 166 0.69 -18.40 -13.30
C THR A 166 0.75 -19.54 -12.29
N GLN A 167 -0.05 -20.58 -12.49
CA GLN A 167 -0.02 -21.78 -11.65
C GLN A 167 1.38 -22.40 -11.61
N ASP A 168 2.05 -22.53 -12.76
CA ASP A 168 3.42 -23.07 -12.84
C ASP A 168 4.43 -22.22 -12.09
N GLN A 169 4.33 -20.89 -12.19
CA GLN A 169 5.22 -19.97 -11.46
C GLN A 169 4.99 -20.04 -9.94
N ALA A 170 3.73 -20.14 -9.50
CA ALA A 170 3.39 -20.29 -8.09
C ALA A 170 3.87 -21.63 -7.53
N GLN A 171 3.70 -22.72 -8.30
CA GLN A 171 4.17 -24.05 -7.93
C GLN A 171 5.70 -24.11 -7.89
N PHE A 172 6.38 -23.55 -8.89
CA PHE A 172 7.84 -23.45 -8.92
C PHE A 172 8.34 -22.66 -7.70
N LEU A 173 7.72 -21.53 -7.37
CA LEU A 173 8.09 -20.71 -6.21
C LEU A 173 8.02 -21.51 -4.89
N LEU A 174 6.94 -22.26 -4.67
CA LEU A 174 6.80 -23.08 -3.47
C LEU A 174 7.79 -24.25 -3.47
N ASN A 175 8.02 -24.88 -4.62
CA ASN A 175 8.95 -26.00 -4.75
C ASN A 175 10.40 -25.55 -4.51
N CYS A 176 10.84 -24.45 -5.10
CA CYS A 176 12.22 -23.98 -4.91
C CYS A 176 12.46 -23.50 -3.47
N LEU A 177 11.43 -23.07 -2.74
CA LEU A 177 11.54 -22.67 -1.34
C LEU A 177 11.35 -23.82 -0.34
N ASN A 178 10.81 -24.95 -0.76
CA ASN A 178 10.50 -26.05 0.16
C ASN A 178 11.80 -26.62 0.76
N PRO A 179 12.00 -26.51 2.09
CA PRO A 179 13.25 -26.91 2.72
C PRO A 179 13.51 -28.42 2.67
N ARG A 180 12.48 -29.23 2.38
CA ARG A 180 12.60 -30.69 2.19
C ARG A 180 13.18 -31.07 0.83
N ASN A 181 13.28 -30.13 -0.10
CA ASN A 181 13.91 -30.36 -1.40
C ASN A 181 15.42 -30.19 -1.28
N THR A 182 16.19 -31.04 -1.95
CA THR A 182 17.66 -31.01 -1.94
C THR A 182 18.20 -29.72 -2.55
N GLU A 183 17.61 -29.27 -3.65
CA GLU A 183 17.97 -28.04 -4.38
C GLU A 183 17.19 -26.79 -3.89
N SER A 184 16.77 -26.79 -2.62
CA SER A 184 16.02 -25.67 -2.05
C SER A 184 16.85 -24.38 -2.02
N PHE A 185 16.19 -23.24 -2.20
CA PHE A 185 16.80 -21.92 -2.17
C PHE A 185 17.32 -21.56 -0.76
N GLY A 186 18.63 -21.35 -0.67
CA GLY A 186 19.33 -20.94 0.55
C GLY A 186 20.08 -22.10 1.23
N PHE A 187 21.05 -21.76 2.08
CA PHE A 187 21.94 -22.76 2.70
C PHE A 187 21.63 -23.02 4.18
N PHE A 188 21.19 -21.98 4.90
CA PHE A 188 20.97 -22.09 6.34
C PHE A 188 19.55 -22.58 6.64
N GLU A 189 19.43 -23.77 7.25
CA GLU A 189 18.14 -24.45 7.45
C GLU A 189 17.07 -23.57 8.11
N PRO A 190 17.31 -22.89 9.26
CA PRO A 190 16.30 -22.00 9.82
C PRO A 190 15.79 -20.91 8.87
N VAL A 191 16.67 -20.37 8.04
CA VAL A 191 16.31 -19.36 7.04
C VAL A 191 15.46 -19.96 5.92
N LYS A 192 15.73 -21.20 5.48
CA LYS A 192 14.90 -21.91 4.49
C LYS A 192 13.47 -22.10 5.01
N TYR A 193 13.32 -22.63 6.22
CA TYR A 193 12.02 -22.82 6.88
C TYR A 193 11.27 -21.51 7.10
N ARG A 194 11.99 -20.44 7.53
CA ARG A 194 11.46 -19.07 7.67
C ARG A 194 10.96 -18.50 6.34
N ASN A 195 11.75 -18.63 5.27
CA ASN A 195 11.41 -18.13 3.94
C ASN A 195 10.20 -18.86 3.34
N PHE A 196 10.18 -20.19 3.43
CA PHE A 196 9.04 -20.99 2.99
C PHE A 196 7.76 -20.57 3.73
N THR A 197 7.82 -20.49 5.07
CA THR A 197 6.66 -20.08 5.89
C THR A 197 6.15 -18.69 5.49
N ALA A 198 7.05 -17.72 5.36
CA ALA A 198 6.70 -16.36 4.95
C ALA A 198 5.98 -16.33 3.58
N ILE A 199 6.57 -16.97 2.57
CA ILE A 199 6.04 -16.94 1.20
C ILE A 199 4.75 -17.77 1.07
N TYR A 200 4.69 -18.94 1.70
CA TYR A 200 3.50 -19.78 1.70
C TYR A 200 2.31 -19.06 2.33
N LEU A 201 2.47 -18.43 3.51
CA LEU A 201 1.37 -17.68 4.14
C LEU A 201 0.92 -16.51 3.27
N MET A 202 1.84 -15.79 2.60
CA MET A 202 1.47 -14.72 1.69
C MET A 202 0.70 -15.19 0.46
N LEU A 203 1.09 -16.34 -0.11
CA LEU A 203 0.46 -16.90 -1.31
C LEU A 203 -0.87 -17.60 -0.98
N ALA A 204 -0.92 -18.38 0.09
CA ALA A 204 -2.10 -19.16 0.49
C ALA A 204 -3.16 -18.33 1.21
N CYS A 205 -2.79 -17.22 1.85
CA CYS A 205 -3.72 -16.36 2.60
C CYS A 205 -3.86 -14.94 2.02
N GLY A 206 -3.10 -14.61 0.97
CA GLY A 206 -3.13 -13.29 0.34
C GLY A 206 -2.76 -12.12 1.27
N ILE A 207 -2.05 -12.37 2.37
CA ILE A 207 -1.77 -11.35 3.39
C ILE A 207 -0.74 -10.32 2.90
N ARG A 208 -0.88 -9.08 3.37
CA ARG A 208 0.05 -7.98 3.02
C ARG A 208 1.37 -8.10 3.80
N PRO A 209 2.48 -7.52 3.32
CA PRO A 209 3.75 -7.47 4.07
C PRO A 209 3.60 -7.00 5.51
N GLY A 210 2.84 -5.92 5.74
CA GLY A 210 2.62 -5.42 7.10
C GLY A 210 1.80 -6.36 7.97
N GLU A 211 0.95 -7.21 7.39
CA GLU A 211 0.24 -8.26 8.14
C GLU A 211 1.20 -9.39 8.51
N LEU A 212 1.95 -9.92 7.53
CA LEU A 212 2.94 -10.98 7.75
C LEU A 212 3.97 -10.59 8.83
N LEU A 213 4.55 -9.39 8.72
CA LEU A 213 5.61 -8.93 9.61
C LEU A 213 5.12 -8.54 11.01
N SER A 214 3.80 -8.47 11.20
CA SER A 214 3.14 -8.19 12.48
C SER A 214 2.54 -9.45 13.12
N LEU A 215 2.63 -10.62 12.48
CA LEU A 215 2.19 -11.88 13.05
C LEU A 215 3.04 -12.25 14.27
N ARG A 216 2.38 -12.78 15.30
CA ARG A 216 2.99 -13.43 16.47
C ARG A 216 2.79 -14.94 16.40
N LEU A 217 3.54 -15.71 17.19
CA LEU A 217 3.36 -17.18 17.24
C LEU A 217 1.91 -17.59 17.57
N GLU A 218 1.27 -16.90 18.50
CA GLU A 218 -0.12 -17.13 18.92
C GLU A 218 -1.16 -16.96 17.80
N ASP A 219 -0.85 -16.19 16.76
CA ASP A 219 -1.76 -15.95 15.64
C ASP A 219 -1.92 -17.18 14.74
N LEU A 220 -0.93 -18.09 14.79
CA LEU A 220 -0.90 -19.29 13.99
C LEU A 220 -1.30 -20.49 14.83
N LYS A 221 -2.49 -21.02 14.58
CA LYS A 221 -2.98 -22.24 15.21
C LYS A 221 -2.79 -23.40 14.26
N LEU A 222 -1.90 -24.32 14.61
CA LEU A 222 -1.64 -25.54 13.83
C LEU A 222 -2.35 -26.78 14.42
N ASN A 223 -2.71 -26.72 15.70
CA ASN A 223 -3.49 -27.77 16.37
C ASN A 223 -4.99 -27.59 16.10
N GLY A 224 -5.71 -28.70 15.96
CA GLY A 224 -7.15 -28.70 15.64
C GLY A 224 -7.39 -28.30 14.19
N ILE A 225 -8.25 -27.32 13.93
CA ILE A 225 -8.52 -26.80 12.59
C ILE A 225 -7.49 -25.69 12.28
N PRO A 226 -6.49 -25.94 11.41
CA PRO A 226 -5.40 -25.02 11.23
C PRO A 226 -5.87 -23.66 10.69
N SER A 227 -5.38 -22.58 11.32
CA SER A 227 -5.83 -21.24 10.99
C SER A 227 -4.79 -20.16 11.32
N LEU A 228 -4.85 -19.08 10.56
CA LEU A 228 -4.08 -17.86 10.75
C LEU A 228 -5.04 -16.73 11.14
N THR A 229 -4.78 -16.10 12.29
CA THR A 229 -5.56 -14.95 12.75
C THR A 229 -4.83 -13.66 12.40
N ILE A 230 -5.48 -12.78 11.65
CA ILE A 230 -5.02 -11.41 11.43
C ILE A 230 -5.82 -10.50 12.34
N MET A 231 -5.16 -9.75 13.20
CA MET A 231 -5.79 -8.77 14.08
C MET A 231 -4.98 -7.48 14.13
N ARG A 232 -5.64 -6.34 14.30
CA ARG A 232 -4.93 -5.07 14.51
C ARG A 232 -4.40 -5.04 15.93
N ARG A 233 -3.14 -4.64 16.08
CA ARG A 233 -2.49 -4.41 17.37
C ARG A 233 -2.01 -2.96 17.41
N ASP A 234 -1.93 -2.43 18.62
CA ASP A 234 -1.27 -1.14 18.85
C ASP A 234 0.23 -1.25 18.52
N PRO A 235 0.89 -0.13 18.19
CA PRO A 235 2.32 -0.12 17.91
C PRO A 235 3.11 -0.71 19.08
N ASP A 236 3.91 -1.73 18.80
CA ASP A 236 4.78 -2.33 19.80
C ASP A 236 5.91 -1.35 20.15
N PRO A 237 6.04 -0.90 21.42
CA PRO A 237 7.08 0.02 21.83
C PRO A 237 8.49 -0.59 21.67
N ASN A 238 8.61 -1.91 21.81
CA ASN A 238 9.89 -2.63 21.74
C ASN A 238 10.30 -2.99 20.30
N ASP A 239 9.43 -2.79 19.31
CA ASP A 239 9.77 -3.00 17.91
C ASP A 239 10.74 -1.92 17.41
N SER A 240 12.00 -2.30 17.21
CA SER A 240 13.07 -1.43 16.75
C SER A 240 13.07 -1.20 15.23
N ARG A 241 12.20 -1.88 14.46
CA ARG A 241 12.20 -1.77 12.99
C ARG A 241 11.81 -0.37 12.54
N ASN A 242 12.50 0.11 11.50
CA ASN A 242 12.18 1.37 10.85
C ASN A 242 12.06 1.19 9.33
N PRO A 243 10.87 1.33 8.72
CA PRO A 243 9.57 1.58 9.37
C PRO A 243 9.01 0.35 10.09
N LYS A 244 8.26 0.58 11.19
CA LYS A 244 7.49 -0.46 11.88
C LYS A 244 6.37 -0.99 10.97
N PRO A 245 6.13 -2.31 10.90
CA PRO A 245 4.98 -2.84 10.16
C PRO A 245 3.67 -2.41 10.83
N SER A 246 2.60 -2.29 10.02
CA SER A 246 1.27 -1.93 10.51
C SER A 246 0.18 -2.62 9.72
N ILE A 247 -0.88 -3.03 10.43
CA ILE A 247 -2.03 -3.71 9.87
C ILE A 247 -3.10 -2.68 9.52
N LYS A 248 -3.24 -2.40 8.22
CA LYS A 248 -4.22 -1.42 7.71
C LYS A 248 -5.62 -1.99 7.49
N ARG A 249 -5.78 -3.30 7.60
CA ARG A 249 -6.96 -4.04 7.13
C ARG A 249 -7.73 -4.63 8.29
N ASN A 250 -8.95 -5.04 8.01
CA ASN A 250 -9.83 -5.62 9.01
C ASN A 250 -9.28 -6.98 9.45
N GLY A 251 -9.47 -7.27 10.73
CA GLY A 251 -9.11 -8.57 11.29
C GLY A 251 -9.97 -9.68 10.71
N ARG A 252 -9.41 -10.88 10.61
CA ARG A 252 -10.03 -12.06 9.99
C ARG A 252 -9.30 -13.33 10.38
N ILE A 253 -9.98 -14.46 10.26
CA ILE A 253 -9.39 -15.79 10.46
C ILE A 253 -9.36 -16.49 9.10
N LEU A 254 -8.19 -16.97 8.70
CA LEU A 254 -7.96 -17.63 7.42
C LEU A 254 -7.61 -19.09 7.69
N ARG A 255 -8.31 -20.02 7.02
CA ARG A 255 -8.07 -21.46 7.17
C ARG A 255 -6.86 -21.89 6.36
N LEU A 256 -6.14 -22.87 6.90
CA LEU A 256 -5.00 -23.52 6.23
C LEU A 256 -5.30 -25.01 6.10
N SER A 257 -5.15 -25.57 4.92
CA SER A 257 -5.57 -26.95 4.63
C SER A 257 -4.46 -27.86 4.11
N ASN A 258 -3.37 -27.32 3.57
CA ASN A 258 -2.30 -28.14 2.98
C ASN A 258 -1.41 -28.76 4.08
N ILE A 259 -1.68 -30.02 4.43
CA ILE A 259 -0.99 -30.74 5.51
C ILE A 259 0.54 -30.80 5.30
N SER A 260 1.02 -31.02 4.07
CA SER A 260 2.45 -31.19 3.82
C SER A 260 3.22 -29.90 4.09
N HIS A 261 2.66 -28.74 3.68
CA HIS A 261 3.20 -27.42 3.96
C HIS A 261 3.03 -27.03 5.42
N LEU A 262 1.90 -27.37 6.05
CA LEU A 262 1.66 -27.12 7.47
C LEU A 262 2.71 -27.82 8.35
N ARG A 263 3.14 -29.04 8.00
CA ARG A 263 4.25 -29.71 8.71
C ARG A 263 5.58 -28.96 8.61
N VAL A 264 5.83 -28.29 7.48
CA VAL A 264 7.04 -27.45 7.32
C VAL A 264 6.94 -26.21 8.21
N ILE A 265 5.78 -25.58 8.25
CA ILE A 265 5.53 -24.41 9.11
C ILE A 265 5.60 -24.79 10.59
N ASP A 266 5.06 -25.95 10.96
CA ASP A 266 5.17 -26.48 12.32
C ASP A 266 6.63 -26.68 12.72
N SER A 267 7.42 -27.34 11.87
CA SER A 267 8.87 -27.51 12.08
C SER A 267 9.60 -26.16 12.22
N TYR A 268 9.19 -25.15 11.43
CA TYR A 268 9.71 -23.80 11.60
C TYR A 268 9.41 -23.29 13.01
N CYS A 269 8.15 -23.34 13.45
CA CYS A 269 7.72 -22.78 14.73
C CYS A 269 8.33 -23.49 15.94
N THR A 270 8.45 -24.81 15.89
CA THR A 270 8.83 -25.65 17.05
C THR A 270 10.32 -25.96 17.14
N VAL A 271 11.06 -25.94 16.03
CA VAL A 271 12.48 -26.34 16.02
C VAL A 271 13.38 -25.24 15.47
N TYR A 272 13.07 -24.74 14.27
CA TYR A 272 14.03 -23.90 13.57
C TYR A 272 13.98 -22.42 13.98
N ARG A 273 12.82 -21.93 14.43
CA ARG A 273 12.68 -20.56 14.91
C ARG A 273 13.45 -20.36 16.22
N GLU A 274 13.48 -21.35 17.10
CA GLU A 274 14.28 -21.31 18.34
C GLU A 274 15.76 -21.08 18.05
N LYS A 275 16.32 -21.79 17.05
CA LYS A 275 17.71 -21.57 16.58
C LYS A 275 18.00 -20.15 16.06
N LEU A 276 16.97 -19.40 15.66
CA LEU A 276 17.11 -17.98 15.33
C LEU A 276 17.03 -17.12 16.58
N VAL A 277 16.08 -17.41 17.48
CA VAL A 277 15.94 -16.72 18.77
C VAL A 277 17.24 -16.77 19.58
N ASP A 278 17.92 -17.92 19.62
CA ASP A 278 19.19 -18.12 20.34
C ASP A 278 20.34 -17.22 19.86
N ARG A 279 20.18 -16.56 18.70
CA ARG A 279 21.15 -15.61 18.14
C ARG A 279 20.96 -14.18 18.63
N SER A 280 19.87 -13.92 19.35
CA SER A 280 19.52 -12.62 19.91
C SER A 280 19.51 -12.68 21.43
N ILE A 281 19.99 -11.61 22.07
CA ILE A 281 19.86 -11.44 23.53
C ILE A 281 18.40 -11.14 23.90
N ALA A 282 17.66 -10.48 23.01
CA ALA A 282 16.26 -10.16 23.20
C ALA A 282 15.37 -11.26 22.58
N SER A 283 14.49 -11.83 23.39
CA SER A 283 13.44 -12.72 22.91
C SER A 283 12.41 -11.94 22.08
N SER A 284 11.90 -12.57 21.03
CA SER A 284 10.91 -12.02 20.11
C SER A 284 9.72 -12.97 20.03
N ASP A 285 8.50 -12.45 20.07
CA ASP A 285 7.26 -13.21 19.88
C ASP A 285 6.74 -13.16 18.43
N TYR A 286 7.38 -12.35 17.57
CA TYR A 286 7.05 -12.25 16.15
C TYR A 286 7.28 -13.57 15.42
N LEU A 287 6.32 -13.98 14.60
CA LEU A 287 6.39 -15.24 13.88
C LEU A 287 7.60 -15.29 12.93
N ILE A 288 7.86 -14.21 12.19
CA ILE A 288 8.91 -14.15 11.16
C ILE A 288 10.12 -13.36 11.67
N LEU A 289 11.23 -14.07 11.88
CA LEU A 289 12.49 -13.49 12.38
C LEU A 289 13.50 -13.24 11.25
N ASN A 290 14.44 -12.33 11.48
CA ASN A 290 15.65 -12.13 10.68
C ASN A 290 16.72 -13.18 11.05
N ASP A 291 17.91 -13.05 10.46
CA ASP A 291 18.96 -14.07 10.58
C ASP A 291 19.71 -13.96 11.93
N GLU A 292 19.53 -12.83 12.61
CA GLU A 292 20.07 -12.45 13.91
C GLU A 292 19.07 -12.65 15.07
N GLY A 293 17.88 -13.22 14.82
CA GLY A 293 16.88 -13.52 15.86
C GLY A 293 15.90 -12.39 16.20
N GLY A 294 16.10 -11.19 15.66
CA GLY A 294 15.15 -10.08 15.73
C GLY A 294 13.98 -10.20 14.74
N PRO A 295 12.98 -9.31 14.78
CA PRO A 295 11.87 -9.36 13.84
C PRO A 295 12.28 -8.97 12.41
N LEU A 296 11.75 -9.68 11.41
CA LEU A 296 12.09 -9.41 10.01
C LEU A 296 11.61 -8.02 9.56
N SER A 297 12.44 -7.30 8.81
CA SER A 297 12.12 -5.97 8.27
C SER A 297 11.42 -6.03 6.91
N HIS A 298 10.73 -4.94 6.55
CA HIS A 298 10.20 -4.77 5.20
C HIS A 298 11.30 -4.86 4.13
N GLY A 299 12.46 -4.27 4.39
CA GLY A 299 13.60 -4.28 3.46
C GLY A 299 14.10 -5.70 3.21
N SER A 300 14.31 -6.48 4.28
CA SER A 300 14.76 -7.87 4.19
C SER A 300 13.76 -8.74 3.42
N LEU A 301 12.46 -8.58 3.67
CA LEU A 301 11.43 -9.26 2.91
C LEU A 301 11.49 -8.87 1.42
N THR A 302 11.63 -7.59 1.09
CA THR A 302 11.79 -7.14 -0.31
C THR A 302 13.04 -7.73 -0.97
N GLN A 303 14.15 -7.82 -0.25
CA GLN A 303 15.39 -8.43 -0.75
C GLN A 303 15.23 -9.92 -1.07
N LEU A 304 14.45 -10.66 -0.29
CA LEU A 304 14.13 -12.06 -0.60
C LEU A 304 13.50 -12.19 -2.00
N PHE A 305 12.49 -11.38 -2.32
CA PHE A 305 11.87 -11.38 -3.65
C PHE A 305 12.84 -10.96 -4.77
N ILE A 306 13.73 -9.98 -4.51
CA ILE A 306 14.77 -9.59 -5.48
C ILE A 306 15.71 -10.76 -5.77
N ARG A 307 16.22 -11.42 -4.72
CA ARG A 307 17.14 -12.56 -4.86
C ARG A 307 16.48 -13.73 -5.60
N LEU A 308 15.24 -14.08 -5.27
CA LEU A 308 14.50 -15.15 -5.96
C LEU A 308 14.40 -14.89 -7.47
N ARG A 309 14.05 -13.66 -7.89
CA ARG A 309 13.99 -13.29 -9.31
C ARG A 309 15.35 -13.34 -9.99
N ASN A 310 16.42 -12.96 -9.29
CA ASN A 310 17.77 -12.96 -9.85
C ASN A 310 18.33 -14.37 -10.02
N VAL A 311 18.02 -15.28 -9.08
CA VAL A 311 18.49 -16.67 -9.12
C VAL A 311 17.67 -17.50 -10.12
N TYR A 312 16.37 -17.24 -10.25
CA TYR A 312 15.49 -17.99 -11.15
C TYR A 312 14.80 -17.10 -12.21
N PRO A 313 15.55 -16.36 -13.05
CA PRO A 313 14.98 -15.38 -13.97
C PRO A 313 14.10 -15.99 -15.07
N HIS A 314 14.32 -17.28 -15.39
CA HIS A 314 13.55 -18.01 -16.40
C HIS A 314 12.24 -18.60 -15.86
N ALA A 315 12.17 -18.86 -14.56
CA ALA A 315 11.00 -19.48 -13.92
C ALA A 315 10.17 -18.48 -13.10
N LEU A 316 10.78 -17.41 -12.59
CA LEU A 316 10.13 -16.41 -11.75
C LEU A 316 10.10 -15.04 -12.45
N PRO A 317 8.90 -14.44 -12.63
CA PRO A 317 8.76 -13.24 -13.45
C PRO A 317 9.20 -11.97 -12.70
N LYS A 318 9.51 -10.90 -13.45
CA LYS A 318 9.88 -9.58 -12.89
C LYS A 318 8.83 -9.00 -11.94
N ILE A 319 7.55 -9.34 -12.13
CA ILE A 319 6.43 -8.88 -11.30
C ILE A 319 6.40 -9.54 -9.92
N LEU A 320 7.10 -10.67 -9.73
CA LEU A 320 7.08 -11.46 -8.49
C LEU A 320 7.37 -10.56 -7.30
N SER A 321 6.39 -10.36 -6.44
CA SER A 321 6.46 -9.44 -5.31
C SER A 321 5.38 -9.82 -4.31
N PRO A 322 5.41 -9.30 -3.08
CA PRO A 322 4.29 -9.42 -2.15
C PRO A 322 2.93 -9.13 -2.75
N LYS A 323 2.88 -8.11 -3.61
CA LYS A 323 1.65 -7.66 -4.26
C LYS A 323 1.19 -8.67 -5.30
N ALA A 324 2.12 -9.28 -6.05
CA ALA A 324 1.80 -10.32 -7.02
C ALA A 324 1.24 -11.58 -6.33
N LEU A 325 1.81 -12.02 -5.20
CA LEU A 325 1.27 -13.14 -4.43
C LEU A 325 -0.17 -12.86 -3.98
N ARG A 326 -0.43 -11.65 -3.49
CA ARG A 326 -1.79 -11.24 -3.10
C ARG A 326 -2.76 -11.19 -4.28
N HIS A 327 -2.34 -10.72 -5.45
CA HIS A 327 -3.18 -10.76 -6.65
C HIS A 327 -3.48 -12.20 -7.07
N THR A 328 -2.47 -13.07 -7.09
CA THR A 328 -2.59 -14.50 -7.37
C THR A 328 -3.63 -15.14 -6.45
N TYR A 329 -3.47 -14.99 -5.12
CA TYR A 329 -4.46 -15.47 -4.14
C TYR A 329 -5.89 -15.04 -4.45
N SER A 330 -6.07 -13.79 -4.88
CA SER A 330 -7.41 -13.22 -5.05
C SER A 330 -8.09 -13.67 -6.32
N ILE A 331 -7.31 -13.89 -7.40
CA ILE A 331 -7.83 -14.51 -8.62
C ILE A 331 -8.22 -15.96 -8.31
N GLU A 332 -7.30 -16.75 -7.72
CA GLU A 332 -7.58 -18.17 -7.48
C GLU A 332 -8.75 -18.36 -6.50
N LEU A 333 -8.83 -17.55 -5.44
CA LEU A 333 -9.99 -17.60 -4.54
C LEU A 333 -11.29 -17.21 -5.25
N GLU A 334 -11.26 -16.21 -6.13
CA GLU A 334 -12.45 -15.77 -6.85
C GLU A 334 -12.98 -16.86 -7.79
N ARG A 335 -12.08 -17.58 -8.48
CA ARG A 335 -12.41 -18.75 -9.30
C ARG A 335 -13.00 -19.89 -8.49
N GLU A 336 -12.43 -20.19 -7.33
CA GLU A 336 -12.97 -21.23 -6.44
C GLU A 336 -14.37 -20.85 -5.91
N LEU A 337 -14.57 -19.58 -5.56
CA LEU A 337 -15.89 -19.09 -5.13
C LEU A 337 -16.91 -19.19 -6.27
N GLU A 338 -16.54 -18.85 -7.50
CA GLU A 338 -17.40 -18.99 -8.66
C GLU A 338 -17.71 -20.46 -8.98
N ALA A 339 -16.70 -21.33 -9.00
CA ALA A 339 -16.87 -22.76 -9.22
C ALA A 339 -17.77 -23.42 -8.17
N SER A 340 -17.81 -22.87 -6.94
CA SER A 340 -18.75 -23.31 -5.90
C SER A 340 -20.21 -22.89 -6.12
N GLY A 341 -20.49 -22.12 -7.19
CA GLY A 341 -21.82 -21.60 -7.50
C GLY A 341 -22.21 -20.36 -6.69
N MET A 342 -21.25 -19.66 -6.08
CA MET A 342 -21.54 -18.48 -5.28
C MET A 342 -21.94 -17.28 -6.15
N GLU A 343 -23.05 -16.65 -5.80
CA GLU A 343 -23.57 -15.44 -6.46
C GLU A 343 -22.56 -14.28 -6.49
N TYR A 344 -22.55 -13.49 -7.59
CA TYR A 344 -21.55 -12.44 -7.86
C TYR A 344 -21.34 -11.47 -6.68
N GLU A 345 -22.41 -10.91 -6.10
CA GLU A 345 -22.30 -9.98 -4.97
C GLU A 345 -21.72 -10.67 -3.72
N ARG A 346 -22.11 -11.92 -3.45
CA ARG A 346 -21.56 -12.71 -2.35
C ARG A 346 -20.08 -13.03 -2.55
N ARG A 347 -19.64 -13.26 -3.80
CA ARG A 347 -18.22 -13.45 -4.13
C ARG A 347 -17.40 -12.21 -3.79
N GLN A 348 -17.91 -11.02 -4.10
CA GLN A 348 -17.25 -9.76 -3.71
C GLN A 348 -17.15 -9.60 -2.20
N GLN A 349 -18.21 -9.94 -1.45
CA GLN A 349 -18.21 -9.91 0.02
C GLN A 349 -17.23 -10.92 0.62
N ALA A 350 -17.25 -12.17 0.14
CA ALA A 350 -16.34 -13.23 0.57
C ALA A 350 -14.88 -12.86 0.30
N LEU A 351 -14.59 -12.35 -0.89
CA LEU A 351 -13.26 -11.89 -1.26
C LEU A 351 -12.81 -10.70 -0.41
N ALA A 352 -13.70 -9.72 -0.17
CA ALA A 352 -13.41 -8.58 0.70
C ALA A 352 -13.10 -9.02 2.15
N TYR A 353 -13.88 -9.96 2.70
CA TYR A 353 -13.64 -10.56 4.00
C TYR A 353 -12.28 -11.26 4.06
N ALA A 354 -12.01 -12.18 3.12
CA ALA A 354 -10.75 -12.94 3.05
C ALA A 354 -9.51 -12.02 2.90
N ARG A 355 -9.70 -10.86 2.29
CA ARG A 355 -8.67 -9.85 2.06
C ARG A 355 -8.57 -8.80 3.17
N GLY A 356 -9.54 -8.73 4.08
CA GLY A 356 -9.68 -7.68 5.09
C GLY A 356 -9.92 -6.29 4.50
N ASP A 357 -10.39 -6.20 3.27
CA ASP A 357 -10.66 -4.93 2.58
C ASP A 357 -12.09 -4.45 2.95
N SER A 358 -12.26 -3.17 3.28
CA SER A 358 -13.55 -2.60 3.70
C SER A 358 -14.46 -2.15 2.55
N SER A 359 -13.97 -2.21 1.31
CA SER A 359 -14.65 -1.71 0.12
C SER A 359 -14.82 -2.83 -0.90
N LEU A 360 -16.08 -3.08 -1.27
CA LEU A 360 -16.43 -4.05 -2.31
C LEU A 360 -15.96 -3.59 -3.70
N GLU A 361 -15.98 -2.28 -3.96
CA GLU A 361 -15.45 -1.69 -5.22
C GLU A 361 -14.00 -2.09 -5.49
N SER A 362 -13.18 -2.24 -4.44
CA SER A 362 -11.79 -2.66 -4.60
C SER A 362 -11.63 -4.14 -4.99
N GLN A 363 -12.70 -4.93 -4.93
CA GLN A 363 -12.76 -6.32 -5.37
C GLN A 363 -13.23 -6.50 -6.80
N ARG A 364 -13.99 -5.53 -7.35
CA ARG A 364 -14.50 -5.57 -8.72
C ARG A 364 -13.44 -5.93 -9.75
N VAL A 365 -12.23 -5.40 -9.56
CA VAL A 365 -11.12 -5.65 -10.48
C VAL A 365 -10.77 -7.15 -10.61
N TYR A 366 -11.05 -8.00 -9.60
CA TYR A 366 -10.86 -9.45 -9.71
C TYR A 366 -12.07 -10.14 -10.35
N THR A 367 -13.28 -9.79 -9.92
CA THR A 367 -14.50 -10.39 -10.46
C THR A 367 -14.72 -10.03 -11.94
N ASP A 368 -14.40 -8.80 -12.32
CA ASP A 368 -14.54 -8.32 -13.70
C ASP A 368 -13.47 -8.93 -14.61
N GLU A 369 -12.26 -9.17 -14.09
CA GLU A 369 -11.20 -9.86 -14.83
C GLU A 369 -11.60 -11.29 -15.19
N GLU A 370 -12.23 -12.00 -14.25
CA GLU A 370 -12.70 -13.37 -14.49
C GLU A 370 -13.85 -13.39 -15.51
N ILE A 371 -14.80 -12.44 -15.40
CA ILE A 371 -15.83 -12.24 -16.45
C ILE A 371 -15.17 -11.97 -17.81
N HIS A 372 -14.17 -11.09 -17.88
CA HIS A 372 -13.45 -10.82 -19.13
C HIS A 372 -12.73 -12.06 -19.66
N ARG A 373 -12.17 -12.92 -18.80
CA ARG A 373 -11.55 -14.20 -19.20
C ARG A 373 -12.60 -15.11 -19.84
N GLN A 374 -13.74 -15.32 -19.19
CA GLN A 374 -14.82 -16.16 -19.72
C GLN A 374 -15.36 -15.64 -21.05
N VAL A 375 -15.54 -14.33 -21.18
CA VAL A 375 -15.97 -13.71 -22.45
C VAL A 375 -14.94 -13.96 -23.55
N ARG A 376 -13.64 -13.84 -23.26
CA ARG A 376 -12.57 -14.17 -24.23
C ARG A 376 -12.63 -15.64 -24.66
N GLU A 377 -12.81 -16.57 -23.72
CA GLU A 377 -12.90 -18.01 -24.00
C GLU A 377 -14.16 -18.37 -24.80
N ALA A 378 -15.33 -17.84 -24.41
CA ALA A 378 -16.58 -18.05 -25.12
C ALA A 378 -16.52 -17.49 -26.55
N SER A 379 -15.92 -16.31 -26.73
CA SER A 379 -15.72 -15.70 -28.04
C SER A 379 -14.81 -16.56 -28.93
N ALA A 380 -13.71 -17.06 -28.39
CA ALA A 380 -12.79 -17.94 -29.11
C ALA A 380 -13.47 -19.26 -29.51
N ASN A 381 -14.26 -19.86 -28.61
CA ASN A 381 -15.01 -21.08 -28.91
C ASN A 381 -16.09 -20.86 -29.98
N TYR A 382 -16.77 -19.71 -29.95
CA TYR A 382 -17.71 -19.33 -31.01
C TYR A 382 -17.01 -19.17 -32.37
N GLN A 383 -15.85 -18.52 -32.40
CA GLN A 383 -15.07 -18.34 -33.63
C GLN A 383 -14.62 -19.69 -34.22
N LYS A 384 -14.15 -20.62 -33.40
CA LYS A 384 -13.82 -21.99 -33.84
C LYS A 384 -15.01 -22.70 -34.48
N LYS A 385 -16.18 -22.64 -33.82
CA LYS A 385 -17.44 -23.20 -34.35
C LYS A 385 -17.85 -22.56 -35.68
N LEU A 386 -17.63 -21.25 -35.85
CA LEU A 386 -17.95 -20.54 -37.10
C LEU A 386 -17.03 -20.94 -38.25
N LEU A 387 -15.78 -21.30 -37.95
CA LEU A 387 -14.79 -21.77 -38.93
C LEU A 387 -14.86 -23.28 -39.21
N GLY A 388 -15.74 -24.02 -38.52
CA GLY A 388 -15.89 -25.47 -38.69
C GLY A 388 -14.76 -26.30 -38.07
N GLU A 389 -14.02 -25.72 -37.11
CA GLU A 389 -12.96 -26.39 -36.32
C GLU A 389 -13.49 -27.06 -35.05
#